data_AF-A0A1Q3HMA3-F1
#
_entry.id   AF-A0A1Q3HMA3-F1
#
_cell.length_a   1.000
_cell.length_b   1.000
_cell.length_c   1.000
_cell.angle_alpha   90.00
_cell.angle_beta   90.00
_cell.angle_gamma   90.00
#
_symmetry.space_group_name_H-M   'P 1'
#
loop_
_entity.id
_entity.type
_entity.pdbx_description
1 polymer ?
#
loop_
_entity_poly.entity_id
_entity_poly.type
_entity_poly.pdbx_seq_one_letter_code
_entity_poly.pdbx_strand_id
1 'polypeptide(L)'
;MPDMLAIISKAVFEKEAAGRAPGDVHPIDRYRSASKHLEPLRAGGRLFLFTVRPPSESLWLVAVLEGLRFEDGEWRAPPNRVPITDVTALIPRIRFESGKGIQAAKGALGMSLQTPRALAAGDVALLLEGGGARIINLTAHDEQGPLPCLCRRCLPRSGERAESGGMSFLRTQVEAEGRTLFYWMPEELQPDTERVAKSVQNVLAARLRSTG
;
A
#
# COMPACT_ATOMS: atom_id res chain seq x y z
N MET A 1 -5.94 5.98 -9.90
CA MET A 1 -4.95 6.60 -9.00
C MET A 1 -3.60 5.99 -9.34
N PRO A 2 -2.51 6.77 -9.32
CA PRO A 2 -1.19 6.26 -9.68
C PRO A 2 -0.70 5.29 -8.59
N ASP A 3 -0.30 4.10 -9.03
CA ASP A 3 0.42 3.14 -8.21
C ASP A 3 1.88 3.14 -8.70
N MET A 4 2.80 3.56 -7.86
CA MET A 4 4.21 3.73 -8.24
C MET A 4 5.09 2.76 -7.48
N LEU A 5 6.06 2.16 -8.18
CA LEU A 5 7.15 1.39 -7.61
C LEU A 5 8.36 2.30 -7.40
N ALA A 6 9.02 2.17 -6.25
CA ALA A 6 10.35 2.73 -6.01
C ALA A 6 11.23 1.76 -5.18
N ILE A 7 12.55 1.95 -5.24
CA ILE A 7 13.51 1.12 -4.51
C ILE A 7 14.07 1.85 -3.30
N ILE A 8 14.04 1.19 -2.15
CA ILE A 8 14.88 1.47 -0.99
C ILE A 8 16.19 0.72 -1.19
N SER A 9 17.31 1.46 -1.20
CA SER A 9 18.63 0.85 -1.35
C SER A 9 18.93 -0.12 -0.20
N LYS A 10 19.79 -1.11 -0.45
CA LYS A 10 20.25 -2.05 0.57
C LYS A 10 20.72 -1.34 1.84
N ALA A 11 21.52 -0.29 1.68
CA ALA A 11 22.11 0.45 2.80
C ALA A 11 21.05 1.16 3.65
N VAL A 12 20.03 1.74 3.02
CA VAL A 12 18.91 2.39 3.74
C VAL A 12 18.09 1.33 4.47
N PHE A 13 17.74 0.23 3.79
CA PHE A 13 16.98 -0.86 4.42
C PHE A 13 17.74 -1.46 5.62
N GLU A 14 19.04 -1.73 5.50
CA GLU A 14 19.84 -2.29 6.60
C GLU A 14 19.99 -1.34 7.78
N LYS A 15 19.92 -0.03 7.55
CA LYS A 15 19.96 0.98 8.61
C LYS A 15 18.61 1.12 9.31
N GLU A 16 17.51 1.18 8.56
CA GLU A 16 16.19 1.56 9.07
C GLU A 16 15.32 0.36 9.45
N ALA A 17 15.59 -0.81 8.85
CA ALA A 17 14.85 -2.05 9.02
C ALA A 17 15.78 -3.20 9.48
N ALA A 18 16.86 -2.88 10.20
CA ALA A 18 17.85 -3.85 10.68
C ALA A 18 17.18 -5.07 11.35
N GLY A 19 17.58 -6.27 10.93
CA GLY A 19 17.09 -7.54 11.48
C GLY A 19 15.70 -7.97 10.99
N ARG A 20 14.99 -7.16 10.20
CA ARG A 20 13.67 -7.51 9.66
C ARG A 20 13.77 -8.45 8.46
N ALA A 21 12.82 -9.37 8.37
CA ALA A 21 12.72 -10.39 7.33
C ALA A 21 11.29 -10.40 6.73
N PRO A 22 11.05 -11.18 5.64
CA PRO A 22 9.70 -11.40 5.16
C PRO A 22 8.78 -11.91 6.27
N GLY A 23 7.58 -11.32 6.38
CA GLY A 23 6.64 -11.51 7.48
C GLY A 23 6.63 -10.37 8.50
N ASP A 24 7.74 -9.65 8.67
CA ASP A 24 7.82 -8.51 9.59
C ASP A 24 7.23 -7.23 8.98
N VAL A 25 6.62 -6.37 9.80
CA VAL A 25 6.13 -5.05 9.36
C VAL A 25 7.17 -3.98 9.64
N HIS A 26 7.79 -3.41 8.61
CA HIS A 26 8.62 -2.19 8.75
C HIS A 26 7.71 -0.94 8.76
N PRO A 27 7.58 -0.21 9.88
CA PRO A 27 6.64 0.91 10.02
C PRO A 27 7.21 2.20 9.41
N ILE A 28 7.76 2.12 8.21
CA ILE A 28 8.25 3.28 7.47
C ILE A 28 7.05 4.19 7.14
N ASP A 29 7.22 5.47 7.39
CA ASP A 29 6.21 6.52 7.24
C ASP A 29 6.64 7.60 6.22
N ARG A 30 7.84 7.44 5.65
CA ARG A 30 8.43 8.41 4.72
C ARG A 30 9.28 7.74 3.65
N TYR A 31 9.34 8.36 2.47
CA TYR A 31 10.27 8.00 1.41
C TYR A 31 10.92 9.25 0.83
N ARG A 32 12.25 9.36 1.00
CA ARG A 32 13.00 10.54 0.56
C ARG A 32 13.36 10.46 -0.92
N SER A 33 12.68 11.25 -1.74
CA SER A 33 12.99 11.38 -3.18
C SER A 33 12.23 12.55 -3.78
N ALA A 34 12.97 13.46 -4.43
CA ALA A 34 12.42 14.55 -5.24
C ALA A 34 12.36 14.18 -6.74
N SER A 35 12.37 12.88 -7.09
CA SER A 35 12.34 12.44 -8.49
C SER A 35 11.06 12.89 -9.19
N LYS A 36 11.21 13.51 -10.37
CA LYS A 36 10.08 13.94 -11.21
C LYS A 36 9.15 12.79 -11.62
N HIS A 37 9.68 11.56 -11.67
CA HIS A 37 8.88 10.37 -11.97
C HIS A 37 7.79 10.09 -10.92
N LEU A 38 7.90 10.64 -9.71
CA LEU A 38 6.92 10.49 -8.63
C LEU A 38 5.89 11.62 -8.61
N GLU A 39 6.02 12.66 -9.45
CA GLU A 39 5.06 13.77 -9.52
C GLU A 39 3.58 13.34 -9.64
N PRO A 40 3.22 12.26 -10.37
CA PRO A 40 1.84 11.79 -10.40
C PRO A 40 1.22 11.53 -9.02
N LEU A 41 2.01 11.11 -8.03
CA LEU A 41 1.54 10.83 -6.66
C LEU A 41 1.03 12.09 -5.93
N ARG A 42 1.31 13.31 -6.44
CA ARG A 42 0.73 14.55 -5.90
C ARG A 42 -0.79 14.59 -6.03
N ALA A 43 -1.36 13.86 -6.99
CA ALA A 43 -2.80 13.73 -7.18
C ALA A 43 -3.43 12.63 -6.29
N GLY A 44 -2.66 12.08 -5.34
CA GLY A 44 -3.04 10.92 -4.53
C GLY A 44 -2.49 9.60 -5.09
N GLY A 45 -2.86 8.47 -4.50
CA GLY A 45 -2.39 7.14 -4.89
C GLY A 45 -1.40 6.52 -3.92
N ARG A 46 -0.64 5.53 -4.39
CA ARG A 46 0.17 4.65 -3.53
C ARG A 46 1.59 4.47 -4.03
N LEU A 47 2.50 4.35 -3.07
CA LEU A 47 3.91 4.10 -3.31
C LEU A 47 4.31 2.74 -2.74
N PHE A 48 4.65 1.82 -3.64
CA PHE A 48 5.14 0.49 -3.34
C PHE A 48 6.67 0.53 -3.27
N LEU A 49 7.20 0.34 -2.07
CA LEU A 49 8.62 0.39 -1.80
C LEU A 49 9.21 -1.01 -1.81
N PHE A 50 10.25 -1.20 -2.61
CA PHE A 50 10.92 -2.48 -2.76
C PHE A 50 12.37 -2.39 -2.32
N THR A 51 12.97 -3.52 -1.99
CA THR A 51 14.42 -3.64 -1.88
C THR A 51 14.88 -4.91 -2.60
N VAL A 52 16.09 -4.87 -3.15
CA VAL A 52 16.72 -6.04 -3.76
C VAL A 52 17.75 -6.58 -2.77
N ARG A 53 17.55 -7.82 -2.31
CA ARG A 53 18.38 -8.46 -1.29
C ARG A 53 19.45 -9.36 -1.92
N PRO A 54 20.71 -9.28 -1.45
CA PRO A 54 21.72 -10.28 -1.77
C PRO A 54 21.40 -11.61 -1.04
N PRO A 55 21.99 -12.74 -1.47
CA PRO A 55 22.93 -12.89 -2.60
C PRO A 55 22.25 -13.12 -3.96
N SER A 56 20.96 -13.45 -3.99
CA SER A 56 20.24 -13.95 -5.17
C SER A 56 19.38 -12.91 -5.90
N GLU A 57 19.57 -11.62 -5.62
CA GLU A 57 18.70 -10.54 -6.12
C GLU A 57 17.22 -10.75 -5.78
N SER A 58 16.93 -11.22 -4.57
CA SER A 58 15.55 -11.40 -4.15
C SER A 58 14.85 -10.04 -4.08
N LEU A 59 13.72 -9.91 -4.77
CA LEU A 59 12.93 -8.67 -4.78
C LEU A 59 11.91 -8.74 -3.65
N TRP A 60 12.08 -7.88 -2.65
CA TRP A 60 11.17 -7.80 -1.52
C TRP A 60 10.31 -6.56 -1.63
N LEU A 61 8.99 -6.71 -1.53
CA LEU A 61 8.10 -5.61 -1.19
C LEU A 61 8.31 -5.29 0.28
N VAL A 62 8.70 -4.06 0.60
CA VAL A 62 9.03 -3.62 1.96
C VAL A 62 7.88 -2.87 2.61
N ALA A 63 7.17 -2.06 1.84
CA ALA A 63 6.06 -1.25 2.32
C ALA A 63 5.12 -0.83 1.18
N VAL A 64 3.89 -0.51 1.54
CA VAL A 64 2.94 0.21 0.67
C VAL A 64 2.49 1.44 1.43
N LEU A 65 2.84 2.62 0.92
CA LEU A 65 2.47 3.90 1.50
C LEU A 65 1.25 4.47 0.77
N GLU A 66 0.23 4.82 1.52
CA GLU A 66 -1.03 5.42 1.04
C GLU A 66 -1.29 6.75 1.75
N GLY A 67 -2.16 7.61 1.21
CA GLY A 67 -2.42 8.92 1.81
C GLY A 67 -1.20 9.86 1.76
N LEU A 68 -0.48 9.82 0.64
CA LEU A 68 0.81 10.47 0.46
C LEU A 68 0.71 12.00 0.47
N ARG A 69 1.67 12.64 1.13
CA ARG A 69 1.93 14.10 1.05
C ARG A 69 3.40 14.35 0.77
N PHE A 70 3.70 15.28 -0.13
CA PHE A 70 5.08 15.64 -0.44
C PHE A 70 5.49 16.91 0.30
N GLU A 71 6.44 16.78 1.22
CA GLU A 71 6.92 17.84 2.12
C GLU A 71 8.45 17.71 2.28
N ASP A 72 9.19 18.82 2.24
CA ASP A 72 10.65 18.86 2.48
C ASP A 72 11.49 17.85 1.68
N GLY A 73 11.08 17.56 0.43
CA GLY A 73 11.80 16.62 -0.44
C GLY A 73 11.53 15.14 -0.15
N GLU A 74 10.54 14.83 0.68
CA GLU A 74 10.13 13.47 1.00
C GLU A 74 8.61 13.28 0.89
N TRP A 75 8.23 12.05 0.57
CA TRP A 75 6.85 11.58 0.56
C TRP A 75 6.50 11.01 1.93
N ARG A 76 5.56 11.63 2.64
CA ARG A 76 5.06 11.20 3.96
C ARG A 76 3.73 10.50 3.84
N ALA A 77 3.50 9.51 4.70
CA ALA A 77 2.25 8.75 4.84
C ALA A 77 2.07 8.33 6.31
N PRO A 78 0.87 7.87 6.71
CA PRO A 78 0.74 7.06 7.91
C PRO A 78 1.72 5.86 7.90
N PRO A 79 2.19 5.38 9.06
CA PRO A 79 3.15 4.27 9.12
C PRO A 79 2.67 3.02 8.37
N ASN A 80 3.56 2.44 7.56
CA ASN A 80 3.29 1.21 6.83
C ASN A 80 2.86 0.07 7.75
N ARG A 81 1.91 -0.72 7.28
CA ARG A 81 1.39 -1.91 7.97
C ARG A 81 1.51 -3.19 7.17
N VAL A 82 1.93 -3.09 5.90
CA VAL A 82 2.12 -4.26 5.04
C VAL A 82 3.41 -4.98 5.44
N PRO A 83 3.35 -6.27 5.82
CA PRO A 83 4.52 -7.11 5.99
C PRO A 83 5.46 -7.07 4.80
N ILE A 84 6.75 -7.06 5.09
CA ILE A 84 7.79 -7.32 4.11
C ILE A 84 7.49 -8.67 3.47
N THR A 85 7.57 -8.76 2.14
CA THR A 85 7.33 -10.02 1.45
C THR A 85 8.29 -10.22 0.29
N ASP A 86 8.80 -11.44 0.19
CA ASP A 86 9.55 -11.89 -0.97
C ASP A 86 8.61 -12.10 -2.16
N VAL A 87 8.71 -11.23 -3.16
CA VAL A 87 7.93 -11.28 -4.41
C VAL A 87 8.78 -11.70 -5.60
N THR A 88 9.95 -12.31 -5.38
CA THR A 88 10.91 -12.68 -6.43
C THR A 88 10.25 -13.53 -7.52
N ALA A 89 9.38 -14.46 -7.13
CA ALA A 89 8.65 -15.32 -8.07
C ALA A 89 7.67 -14.56 -8.98
N LEU A 90 7.31 -13.31 -8.65
CA LEU A 90 6.41 -12.47 -9.44
C LEU A 90 7.13 -11.66 -10.52
N ILE A 91 8.47 -11.53 -10.47
CA ILE A 91 9.27 -10.76 -11.43
C ILE A 91 8.89 -11.07 -12.90
N PRO A 92 8.74 -12.34 -13.34
CA PRO A 92 8.40 -12.66 -14.73
C PRO A 92 7.00 -12.22 -15.15
N ARG A 93 6.13 -11.87 -14.19
CA ARG A 93 4.72 -11.51 -14.41
C ARG A 93 4.48 -10.01 -14.36
N ILE A 94 5.37 -9.24 -13.72
CA ILE A 94 5.28 -7.78 -13.64
C ILE A 94 5.46 -7.19 -15.04
N ARG A 95 4.59 -6.25 -15.44
CA ARG A 95 4.60 -5.62 -16.76
C ARG A 95 4.82 -4.11 -16.75
N PHE A 96 4.54 -3.43 -15.63
CA PHE A 96 4.41 -1.97 -15.52
C PHE A 96 3.36 -1.41 -16.48
N GLU A 97 2.99 -0.13 -16.31
CA GLU A 97 2.12 0.54 -17.29
C GLU A 97 2.73 0.53 -18.71
N SER A 98 4.06 0.51 -18.81
CA SER A 98 4.78 0.43 -20.09
C SER A 98 4.63 -0.91 -20.83
N GLY A 99 4.14 -1.97 -20.18
CA GLY A 99 4.03 -3.32 -20.73
C GLY A 99 5.34 -4.11 -20.86
N LYS A 100 6.51 -3.48 -20.68
CA LYS A 100 7.84 -4.09 -20.91
C LYS A 100 8.31 -5.02 -19.80
N GLY A 101 7.73 -4.90 -18.59
CA GLY A 101 8.16 -5.63 -17.40
C GLY A 101 9.56 -5.27 -16.93
N ILE A 102 10.17 -6.18 -16.16
CA ILE A 102 11.52 -6.01 -15.62
C ILE A 102 12.53 -6.65 -16.58
N GLN A 103 13.32 -5.82 -17.24
CA GLN A 103 14.36 -6.22 -18.19
C GLN A 103 15.75 -6.06 -17.56
N ALA A 104 16.01 -6.77 -16.47
CA ALA A 104 17.30 -6.73 -15.78
C ALA A 104 18.20 -7.89 -16.25
N ALA A 105 19.47 -7.58 -16.53
CA ALA A 105 20.49 -8.62 -16.61
C ALA A 105 20.74 -9.21 -15.21
N LYS A 106 21.27 -10.44 -15.16
CA LYS A 106 21.69 -11.08 -13.90
C LYS A 106 22.70 -10.19 -13.18
N GLY A 107 22.45 -9.90 -11.90
CA GLY A 107 23.26 -9.01 -11.06
C GLY A 107 22.89 -7.52 -11.17
N ALA A 108 21.94 -7.15 -12.02
CA ALA A 108 21.58 -5.75 -12.31
C ALA A 108 20.15 -5.38 -11.91
N LEU A 109 19.44 -6.22 -11.15
CA LEU A 109 18.04 -5.96 -10.77
C LEU A 109 17.88 -4.67 -9.99
N GLY A 110 18.70 -4.46 -8.96
CA GLY A 110 18.68 -3.24 -8.16
C GLY A 110 18.96 -1.98 -8.97
N MET A 111 19.87 -2.05 -9.94
CA MET A 111 20.18 -0.94 -10.85
C MET A 111 19.02 -0.66 -11.82
N SER A 112 18.42 -1.71 -12.39
CA SER A 112 17.30 -1.58 -13.34
C SER A 112 16.09 -0.87 -12.73
N LEU A 113 15.88 -1.03 -11.42
CA LEU A 113 14.73 -0.49 -10.70
C LEU A 113 15.00 0.86 -10.00
N GLN A 114 16.16 1.50 -10.21
CA GLN A 114 16.51 2.78 -9.58
C GLN A 114 15.52 3.90 -9.92
N THR A 115 15.04 3.95 -11.15
CA THR A 115 14.05 4.93 -11.58
C THR A 115 12.65 4.45 -11.17
N PRO A 116 11.86 5.25 -10.43
CA PRO A 116 10.49 4.90 -10.10
C PRO A 116 9.65 4.62 -11.35
N ARG A 117 8.74 3.64 -11.25
CA ARG A 117 7.91 3.17 -12.38
C ARG A 117 6.45 3.10 -12.00
N ALA A 118 5.56 3.47 -12.92
CA ALA A 118 4.14 3.24 -12.73
C ALA A 118 3.81 1.74 -12.87
N LEU A 119 3.07 1.20 -11.90
CA LEU A 119 2.57 -0.18 -11.88
C LEU A 119 1.26 -0.26 -12.65
N ALA A 120 1.09 -1.29 -13.46
CA ALA A 120 -0.22 -1.60 -14.02
C ALA A 120 -1.13 -2.15 -12.92
N ALA A 121 -2.45 -1.95 -13.05
CA ALA A 121 -3.43 -2.46 -12.08
C ALA A 121 -3.30 -3.98 -11.84
N GLY A 122 -2.97 -4.74 -12.89
CA GLY A 122 -2.70 -6.17 -12.79
C GLY A 122 -1.46 -6.50 -11.94
N ASP A 123 -0.39 -5.72 -12.06
CA ASP A 123 0.82 -5.91 -11.24
C ASP A 123 0.54 -5.64 -9.76
N VAL A 124 -0.26 -4.60 -9.49
CA VAL A 124 -0.65 -4.25 -8.13
C VAL A 124 -1.45 -5.36 -7.47
N ALA A 125 -2.42 -5.94 -8.19
CA ALA A 125 -3.15 -7.10 -7.70
C ALA A 125 -2.22 -8.27 -7.38
N LEU A 126 -1.26 -8.58 -8.27
CA LEU A 126 -0.26 -9.63 -8.05
C LEU A 126 0.60 -9.38 -6.81
N LEU A 127 1.08 -8.14 -6.65
CA LEU A 127 1.97 -7.75 -5.55
C LEU A 127 1.25 -7.78 -4.20
N LEU A 128 -0.01 -7.35 -4.15
CA LEU A 128 -0.82 -7.41 -2.92
C LEU A 128 -1.27 -8.84 -2.59
N GLU A 129 -1.49 -9.71 -3.60
CA GLU A 129 -1.85 -11.11 -3.39
C GLU A 129 -0.64 -11.97 -2.98
N GLY A 130 0.51 -11.81 -3.65
CA GLY A 130 1.75 -12.52 -3.33
C GLY A 130 2.48 -11.95 -2.12
N GLY A 131 2.18 -10.71 -1.75
CA GLY A 131 2.77 -9.94 -0.67
C GLY A 131 2.44 -10.38 0.75
N GLY A 132 2.03 -11.64 0.99
CA GLY A 132 1.98 -12.32 2.31
C GLY A 132 1.01 -11.75 3.36
N ALA A 133 0.74 -10.46 3.30
CA ALA A 133 -0.28 -9.72 3.99
C ALA A 133 -1.63 -10.14 3.41
N ARG A 134 -2.15 -11.29 3.84
CA ARG A 134 -3.60 -11.47 3.82
C ARG A 134 -4.15 -10.47 4.83
N ILE A 135 -4.34 -9.24 4.40
CA ILE A 135 -5.26 -8.31 5.03
C ILE A 135 -6.57 -9.10 5.15
N ILE A 136 -6.93 -9.46 6.38
CA ILE A 136 -8.22 -10.08 6.65
C ILE A 136 -9.22 -8.94 6.64
N ASN A 137 -9.65 -8.58 5.43
CA ASN A 137 -10.66 -7.57 5.20
C ASN A 137 -12.02 -8.08 5.70
N LEU A 138 -12.61 -7.35 6.65
CA LEU A 138 -13.89 -7.67 7.27
C LEU A 138 -15.09 -7.01 6.59
N THR A 139 -14.86 -6.15 5.60
CA THR A 139 -15.95 -5.50 4.88
C THR A 139 -16.71 -6.53 4.04
N ALA A 140 -17.98 -6.73 4.38
CA ALA A 140 -18.89 -7.61 3.65
C ALA A 140 -19.13 -7.08 2.22
N HIS A 141 -19.43 -8.00 1.30
CA HIS A 141 -19.85 -7.60 -0.03
C HIS A 141 -21.25 -6.99 0.02
N ASP A 142 -21.40 -5.82 -0.59
CA ASP A 142 -22.66 -5.12 -0.75
C ASP A 142 -22.69 -4.52 -2.16
N GLU A 143 -23.45 -5.14 -3.05
CA GLU A 143 -23.61 -4.69 -4.44
C GLU A 143 -24.71 -3.63 -4.59
N GLN A 144 -25.60 -3.53 -3.59
CA GLN A 144 -26.80 -2.69 -3.64
C GLN A 144 -26.61 -1.38 -2.88
N GLY A 145 -25.53 -1.27 -2.11
CA GLY A 145 -25.18 -0.08 -1.35
C GLY A 145 -24.98 1.16 -2.24
N PRO A 146 -25.28 2.35 -1.71
CA PRO A 146 -25.19 3.62 -2.45
C PRO A 146 -23.75 4.11 -2.66
N LEU A 147 -22.75 3.36 -2.17
CA LEU A 147 -21.32 3.63 -2.26
C LEU A 147 -20.59 2.41 -2.81
N PRO A 148 -19.44 2.57 -3.50
CA PRO A 148 -18.68 1.44 -4.01
C PRO A 148 -18.28 0.46 -2.90
N CYS A 149 -18.54 -0.83 -3.12
CA CYS A 149 -18.23 -1.87 -2.15
C CYS A 149 -16.73 -1.92 -1.80
N LEU A 150 -16.41 -2.12 -0.52
CA LEU A 150 -15.03 -2.20 -0.03
C LEU A 150 -14.63 -3.62 0.40
N CYS A 151 -15.39 -4.64 0.00
CA CYS A 151 -15.02 -6.03 0.24
C CYS A 151 -13.74 -6.40 -0.50
N ARG A 152 -13.13 -7.54 -0.14
CA ARG A 152 -11.89 -8.04 -0.75
C ARG A 152 -11.91 -8.01 -2.30
N ARG A 153 -13.04 -8.35 -2.92
CA ARG A 153 -13.17 -8.40 -4.39
C ARG A 153 -13.28 -7.01 -5.02
N CYS A 154 -13.92 -6.07 -4.34
CA CYS A 154 -14.26 -4.77 -4.91
C CYS A 154 -13.20 -3.71 -4.60
N LEU A 155 -12.52 -3.83 -3.45
CA LEU A 155 -11.52 -2.88 -2.96
C LEU A 155 -10.45 -2.48 -4.00
N PRO A 156 -9.89 -3.38 -4.84
CA PRO A 156 -8.89 -3.00 -5.84
C PRO A 156 -9.42 -2.04 -6.92
N ARG A 157 -10.75 -2.00 -7.12
CA ARG A 157 -11.41 -1.12 -8.11
C ARG A 157 -12.08 0.09 -7.46
N SER A 158 -12.22 0.10 -6.14
CA SER A 158 -12.80 1.21 -5.40
C SER A 158 -11.77 2.34 -5.27
N GLY A 159 -12.20 3.57 -5.54
CA GLY A 159 -11.37 4.77 -5.38
C GLY A 159 -11.07 5.13 -3.92
N GLU A 160 -10.26 6.17 -3.70
CA GLU A 160 -10.08 6.80 -2.39
C GLU A 160 -11.23 7.75 -2.03
N ARG A 161 -12.00 8.19 -3.02
CA ARG A 161 -13.19 9.01 -2.85
C ARG A 161 -14.41 8.37 -3.49
N ALA A 162 -15.57 8.65 -2.93
CA ALA A 162 -16.87 8.33 -3.51
C ALA A 162 -17.87 9.44 -3.18
N GLU A 163 -18.85 9.63 -4.04
CA GLU A 163 -19.95 10.57 -3.82
C GLU A 163 -21.26 9.80 -3.79
N SER A 164 -22.15 10.20 -2.88
CA SER A 164 -23.50 9.64 -2.81
C SER A 164 -24.44 10.60 -2.08
N GLY A 165 -25.64 10.80 -2.62
CA GLY A 165 -26.64 11.69 -2.01
C GLY A 165 -26.16 13.12 -1.78
N GLY A 166 -25.26 13.64 -2.63
CA GLY A 166 -24.68 14.99 -2.49
C GLY A 166 -23.60 15.13 -1.41
N MET A 167 -23.17 14.02 -0.80
CA MET A 167 -22.05 13.99 0.16
C MET A 167 -20.82 13.32 -0.46
N SER A 168 -19.65 13.82 -0.10
CA SER A 168 -18.35 13.22 -0.45
C SER A 168 -17.83 12.38 0.70
N PHE A 169 -17.20 11.26 0.35
CA PHE A 169 -16.66 10.31 1.30
C PHE A 169 -15.20 9.99 0.97
N LEU A 170 -14.39 9.86 2.01
CA LEU A 170 -13.03 9.33 1.96
C LEU A 170 -13.04 7.86 2.33
N ARG A 171 -12.38 7.03 1.53
CA ARG A 171 -12.10 5.64 1.90
C ARG A 171 -11.04 5.65 2.98
N THR A 172 -11.34 4.97 4.06
CA THR A 172 -10.41 4.84 5.19
C THR A 172 -10.48 3.41 5.74
N GLN A 173 -9.64 3.13 6.73
CA GLN A 173 -9.55 1.82 7.34
C GLN A 173 -9.13 1.91 8.81
N VAL A 174 -9.52 0.90 9.57
CA VAL A 174 -8.97 0.64 10.90
C VAL A 174 -8.57 -0.83 11.01
N GLU A 175 -7.68 -1.13 11.95
CA GLU A 175 -7.24 -2.49 12.23
C GLU A 175 -7.39 -2.82 13.70
N ALA A 176 -7.84 -4.03 13.97
CA ALA A 176 -7.87 -4.60 15.31
C ALA A 176 -7.65 -6.11 15.22
N GLU A 177 -6.88 -6.68 16.16
CA GLU A 177 -6.63 -8.12 16.27
C GLU A 177 -6.16 -8.76 14.94
N GLY A 178 -5.29 -8.08 14.18
CA GLY A 178 -4.76 -8.55 12.89
C GLY A 178 -5.78 -8.57 11.74
N ARG A 179 -6.93 -7.91 11.90
CA ARG A 179 -7.99 -7.80 10.88
C ARG A 179 -8.25 -6.34 10.53
N THR A 180 -8.62 -6.08 9.29
CA THR A 180 -8.81 -4.73 8.75
C THR A 180 -10.27 -4.52 8.37
N LEU A 181 -10.82 -3.37 8.73
CA LEU A 181 -12.14 -2.93 8.28
C LEU A 181 -11.97 -1.68 7.41
N PHE A 182 -12.35 -1.78 6.14
CA PHE A 182 -12.45 -0.63 5.23
C PHE A 182 -13.84 -0.02 5.32
N TYR A 183 -13.92 1.30 5.35
CA TYR A 183 -15.18 2.03 5.41
C TYR A 183 -15.09 3.39 4.71
N TRP A 184 -16.25 3.92 4.35
CA TRP A 184 -16.40 5.27 3.82
C TRP A 184 -16.69 6.22 4.98
N MET A 185 -15.84 7.24 5.14
CA MET A 185 -16.02 8.31 6.12
C MET A 185 -16.44 9.58 5.39
N PRO A 186 -17.48 10.31 5.83
CA PRO A 186 -17.81 11.62 5.28
C PRO A 186 -16.57 12.53 5.24
N GLU A 187 -16.30 13.18 4.11
CA GLU A 187 -15.11 14.02 3.92
C GLU A 187 -15.11 15.22 4.89
N GLU A 188 -16.29 15.68 5.33
CA GLU A 188 -16.43 16.71 6.37
C GLU A 188 -15.83 16.31 7.73
N LEU A 189 -15.69 15.01 8.02
CA LEU A 189 -15.06 14.50 9.24
C LEU A 189 -13.54 14.35 9.11
N GLN A 190 -12.96 14.76 7.98
CA GLN A 190 -11.50 14.71 7.78
C GLN A 190 -10.70 15.41 8.90
N PRO A 191 -11.10 16.57 9.46
CA PRO A 191 -10.40 17.18 10.59
C PRO A 191 -10.38 16.31 11.86
N ASP A 192 -11.37 15.42 12.02
CA ASP A 192 -11.54 14.52 13.16
C ASP A 192 -11.12 13.06 12.85
N THR A 193 -10.37 12.83 11.76
CA THR A 193 -10.00 11.48 11.27
C THR A 193 -9.48 10.58 12.39
N GLU A 194 -8.57 11.07 13.23
CA GLU A 194 -7.99 10.27 14.32
C GLU A 194 -9.02 9.85 15.37
N ARG A 195 -9.96 10.74 15.69
CA ARG A 195 -11.04 10.47 16.65
C ARG A 195 -12.02 9.46 16.08
N VAL A 196 -12.40 9.61 14.81
CA VAL A 196 -13.27 8.65 14.12
C VAL A 196 -12.59 7.29 14.03
N ALA A 197 -11.33 7.23 13.59
CA ALA A 197 -10.57 5.99 13.51
C ALA A 197 -10.47 5.29 14.87
N LYS A 198 -10.17 6.02 15.96
CA LYS A 198 -10.12 5.45 17.31
C LYS A 198 -11.48 4.91 17.75
N SER A 199 -12.57 5.62 17.45
CA SER A 199 -13.93 5.17 17.75
C SER A 199 -14.27 3.86 17.03
N VAL A 200 -14.07 3.81 15.71
CA VAL A 200 -14.35 2.61 14.89
C VAL A 200 -13.45 1.45 15.30
N GLN A 201 -12.16 1.70 15.57
CA GLN A 201 -11.22 0.68 16.03
C GLN A 201 -11.64 0.06 17.38
N ASN A 202 -12.06 0.88 18.34
CA ASN A 202 -12.51 0.40 19.65
C ASN A 202 -13.73 -0.53 19.52
N VAL A 203 -14.71 -0.13 18.70
CA VAL A 203 -15.90 -0.94 18.43
C VAL A 203 -15.52 -2.24 17.71
N LEU A 204 -14.65 -2.16 16.71
CA LEU A 204 -14.16 -3.33 15.97
C LEU A 204 -13.47 -4.32 16.92
N ALA A 205 -12.54 -3.85 17.74
CA ALA A 205 -11.81 -4.68 18.70
C ALA A 205 -12.75 -5.35 19.71
N ALA A 206 -13.75 -4.61 20.21
CA ALA A 206 -14.76 -5.17 21.11
C ALA A 206 -15.57 -6.30 20.46
N ARG A 207 -16.02 -6.12 19.21
CA ARG A 207 -16.75 -7.14 18.46
C ARG A 207 -15.91 -8.38 18.15
N LEU A 208 -14.64 -8.19 17.81
CA LEU A 208 -13.74 -9.30 17.52
C LEU A 208 -13.50 -10.18 18.74
N ARG A 209 -13.38 -9.58 19.94
CA ARG A 209 -13.25 -10.30 21.21
C ARG A 209 -14.53 -11.00 21.65
N SER A 210 -15.70 -10.51 21.27
CA SER A 210 -16.98 -11.14 21.61
C SER A 210 -17.38 -12.30 20.68
N THR A 211 -16.64 -12.51 19.59
CA THR A 211 -16.93 -13.53 18.56
C THR A 211 -15.92 -14.68 18.58
N GLY A 212 -14.93 -14.64 19.48
CA GLY A 212 -13.96 -15.71 19.75
C GLY A 212 -14.25 -16.39 21.07
#